data_AF-A0A2J6JCU2-F1
#
_entry.id   AF-A0A2J6JCU2-F1
#
_cell.length_a   1.000
_cell.length_b   1.000
_cell.length_c   1.000
_cell.angle_alpha   90.00
_cell.angle_beta   90.00
_cell.angle_gamma   90.00
#
_symmetry.space_group_name_H-M   'P 1'
#
loop_
_entity.id
_entity.type
_entity.pdbx_description
1 polymer ?
#
loop_
_entity_poly.entity_id
_entity_poly.type
_entity_poly.pdbx_seq_one_letter_code
_entity_poly.pdbx_strand_id
1 'polypeptide(L)'
;MKASTSLILILLLLLSGCTTFHGVTPLYPEVGNPNYPADVETTQPTFRWEAVDAPGTTYDLIVYNGIKVETFLEGVKRSRGEEIYYREGIETNAHKIEIHLEMGKEYYWSVRTRKGETVSTWGSYDYTLFLGTAYVKFWNRPYIFETHK
;
A
#
# COMPACT_ATOMS: atom_id res chain seq x y z
N MET A 1 6.95 46.99 4.04
CA MET A 1 6.64 45.79 4.85
C MET A 1 6.80 44.55 3.97
N LYS A 2 7.91 43.81 4.12
CA LYS A 2 8.18 42.55 3.41
C LYS A 2 8.30 41.45 4.45
N ALA A 3 7.16 41.02 4.98
CA ALA A 3 7.05 39.87 5.87
C ALA A 3 5.71 39.21 5.55
N SER A 4 5.66 38.42 4.48
CA SER A 4 4.45 37.66 4.13
C SER A 4 4.78 36.41 3.32
N THR A 5 5.83 36.44 2.50
CA THR A 5 6.19 35.29 1.65
C THR A 5 6.96 34.18 2.38
N SER A 6 7.79 34.50 3.38
CA SER A 6 8.59 33.49 4.12
C SER A 6 7.79 32.66 5.12
N LEU A 7 6.64 33.15 5.61
CA LEU A 7 5.84 32.41 6.60
C LEU A 7 5.04 31.25 5.94
N ILE A 8 4.65 31.41 4.68
CA ILE A 8 3.92 30.40 3.89
C ILE A 8 4.84 29.20 3.58
N LEU A 9 6.13 29.45 3.33
CA LEU A 9 7.11 28.38 3.07
C LEU A 9 7.40 27.52 4.31
N ILE A 10 7.36 28.10 5.51
CA ILE A 10 7.57 27.38 6.78
C ILE A 10 6.32 26.58 7.16
N LEU A 11 5.12 27.09 6.85
CA LEU A 11 3.86 26.38 7.10
C LEU A 11 3.68 25.14 6.20
N LEU A 12 4.20 25.19 4.96
CA LEU A 12 4.17 24.06 4.01
C LEU A 12 5.18 22.95 4.34
N LEU A 13 6.21 23.22 5.17
CA LEU A 13 7.23 22.24 5.56
C LEU A 13 6.81 21.33 6.73
N LEU A 14 5.61 21.52 7.30
CA LEU A 14 5.17 20.81 8.51
C LEU A 14 4.30 19.57 8.24
N LEU A 15 4.03 19.25 6.98
CA LEU A 15 3.31 18.05 6.55
C LEU A 15 4.22 17.21 5.64
N SER A 16 5.04 16.36 6.26
CA SER A 16 5.88 15.39 5.54
C SER A 16 5.47 13.96 5.89
N GLY A 17 5.61 13.07 4.92
CA GLY A 17 5.38 11.64 5.07
C GLY A 17 6.66 10.87 4.78
N CYS A 18 6.92 9.81 5.54
CA CYS A 18 8.01 8.88 5.25
C CYS A 18 7.48 7.45 5.19
N THR A 19 7.91 6.71 4.18
CA THR A 19 7.57 5.31 3.95
C THR A 19 8.84 4.46 4.08
N THR A 20 8.75 3.33 4.76
CA THR A 20 9.82 2.33 4.81
C THR A 20 9.24 0.98 4.43
N PHE A 21 9.76 0.40 3.35
CA PHE A 21 9.30 -0.89 2.84
C PHE A 21 10.07 -2.04 3.50
N HIS A 22 9.35 -3.13 3.76
CA HIS A 22 9.89 -4.38 4.27
C HIS A 22 9.55 -5.51 3.30
N GLY A 23 10.55 -6.26 2.84
CA GLY A 23 10.36 -7.28 1.80
C GLY A 23 10.36 -6.68 0.39
N VAL A 24 9.42 -7.12 -0.45
CA VAL A 24 9.35 -6.71 -1.87
C VAL A 24 8.70 -5.33 -2.00
N THR A 25 9.41 -4.35 -2.58
CA THR A 25 8.90 -2.98 -2.75
C THR A 25 7.79 -2.90 -3.82
N PRO A 26 6.62 -2.31 -3.52
CA PRO A 26 5.56 -2.10 -4.50
C PRO A 26 5.88 -0.92 -5.43
N LEU A 27 5.47 -1.04 -6.69
CA LEU A 27 5.51 0.04 -7.68
C LEU A 27 4.11 0.49 -8.10
N TYR A 28 3.15 -0.43 -8.19
CA TYR A 28 1.75 -0.11 -8.50
C TYR A 28 0.78 -1.18 -7.98
N PRO A 29 -0.41 -0.82 -7.45
CA PRO A 29 -0.84 0.53 -7.09
C PRO A 29 0.13 1.26 -6.15
N GLU A 30 0.19 2.59 -6.26
CA GLU A 30 1.14 3.40 -5.47
C GLU A 30 0.84 3.29 -3.97
N VAL A 31 1.90 3.40 -3.16
CA VAL A 31 1.79 3.27 -1.70
C VAL A 31 2.23 4.57 -1.03
N GLY A 32 1.37 5.07 -0.14
CA GLY A 32 1.60 6.29 0.61
C GLY A 32 0.84 6.28 1.94
N ASN A 33 0.25 7.41 2.30
CA ASN A 33 -0.50 7.55 3.54
C ASN A 33 -1.65 6.52 3.61
N PRO A 34 -1.67 5.59 4.58
CA PRO A 34 -2.70 4.56 4.66
C PRO A 34 -4.14 5.09 4.83
N ASN A 35 -4.30 6.35 5.26
CA ASN A 35 -5.61 6.98 5.39
C ASN A 35 -6.17 7.52 4.05
N TYR A 36 -5.30 7.69 3.05
CA TYR A 36 -5.60 8.17 1.72
C TYR A 36 -4.98 7.20 0.70
N PRO A 37 -5.55 5.99 0.56
CA PRO A 37 -5.05 4.99 -0.37
C PRO A 37 -5.03 5.53 -1.81
N ALA A 38 -4.13 4.99 -2.63
CA ALA A 38 -4.09 5.34 -4.04
C ALA A 38 -5.40 4.97 -4.74
N ASP A 39 -5.89 5.86 -5.58
CA ASP A 39 -7.10 5.67 -6.37
C ASP A 39 -6.77 5.03 -7.72
N VAL A 40 -7.47 3.95 -8.06
CA VAL A 40 -7.20 3.11 -9.22
C VAL A 40 -8.41 3.07 -10.13
N GLU A 41 -8.28 3.61 -11.35
CA GLU A 41 -9.38 3.76 -12.32
C GLU A 41 -9.86 2.44 -12.98
N THR A 42 -9.41 1.27 -12.49
CA THR A 42 -9.75 -0.03 -13.07
C THR A 42 -10.10 -1.06 -12.01
N THR A 43 -11.06 -1.92 -12.33
CA THR A 43 -11.41 -3.10 -11.53
C THR A 43 -10.47 -4.28 -11.75
N GLN A 44 -9.53 -4.19 -12.70
CA GLN A 44 -8.56 -5.24 -12.98
C GLN A 44 -7.13 -4.68 -13.04
N PRO A 45 -6.60 -4.16 -11.91
CA PRO A 45 -5.26 -3.58 -11.89
C PRO A 45 -4.18 -4.61 -12.24
N THR A 46 -3.11 -4.09 -12.84
CA THR A 46 -1.85 -4.82 -12.97
C THR A 46 -0.93 -4.43 -11.82
N PHE A 47 -0.80 -5.31 -10.84
CA PHE A 47 0.11 -5.14 -9.72
C PHE A 47 1.55 -5.19 -10.22
N ARG A 48 2.41 -4.30 -9.72
CA ARG A 48 3.82 -4.19 -10.11
C ARG A 48 4.68 -3.96 -8.88
N TRP A 49 5.87 -4.54 -8.88
CA TRP A 49 6.83 -4.43 -7.79
C TRP A 49 8.27 -4.41 -8.31
N GLU A 50 9.22 -4.04 -7.45
CA GLU A 50 10.64 -4.10 -7.76
C GLU A 50 11.10 -5.55 -7.95
N ALA A 51 11.81 -5.81 -9.05
CA ALA A 51 12.39 -7.12 -9.28
C ALA A 51 13.53 -7.38 -8.28
N VAL A 52 13.68 -8.64 -7.88
CA VAL A 52 14.78 -9.11 -7.04
C VAL A 52 15.77 -9.81 -7.94
N ASP A 53 17.02 -9.35 -7.94
CA ASP A 53 18.08 -9.93 -8.76
C ASP A 53 18.60 -11.23 -8.13
N ALA A 54 17.81 -12.29 -8.26
CA ALA A 54 18.12 -13.61 -7.75
C ALA A 54 17.60 -14.70 -8.70
N PRO A 55 18.48 -15.51 -9.32
CA PRO A 55 18.07 -16.55 -10.26
C PRO A 55 17.13 -17.59 -9.62
N GLY A 56 16.09 -17.95 -10.38
CA GLY A 56 15.07 -18.93 -9.97
C GLY A 56 14.10 -18.43 -8.91
N THR A 57 14.09 -17.12 -8.62
CA THR A 57 13.09 -16.49 -7.75
C THR A 57 11.83 -16.18 -8.54
N THR A 58 10.69 -16.57 -7.99
CA THR A 58 9.34 -16.20 -8.43
C THR A 58 8.64 -15.41 -7.33
N TYR A 59 7.40 -15.00 -7.58
CA TYR A 59 6.61 -14.22 -6.63
C TYR A 59 5.26 -14.86 -6.33
N ASP A 60 4.79 -14.66 -5.11
CA ASP A 60 3.39 -14.87 -4.78
C ASP A 60 2.73 -13.51 -4.52
N LEU A 61 1.50 -13.35 -5.00
CA LEU A 61 0.65 -12.17 -4.80
C LEU A 61 -0.60 -12.58 -4.02
N ILE A 62 -1.00 -11.76 -3.07
CA ILE A 62 -2.24 -11.91 -2.31
C ILE A 62 -3.02 -10.60 -2.29
N VAL A 63 -4.34 -10.67 -2.37
CA VAL A 63 -5.27 -9.53 -2.28
C VAL A 63 -6.40 -9.86 -1.31
N TYR A 64 -6.75 -8.89 -0.47
CA TYR A 64 -7.83 -8.97 0.50
C TYR A 64 -8.84 -7.84 0.26
N ASN A 65 -10.09 -8.09 0.61
CA ASN A 65 -11.07 -7.02 0.80
C ASN A 65 -10.63 -6.07 1.93
N GLY A 66 -10.89 -4.78 1.77
CA GLY A 66 -10.78 -3.79 2.84
C GLY A 66 -12.07 -3.70 3.65
N ILE A 67 -11.95 -3.70 4.98
CA ILE A 67 -13.06 -3.49 5.90
C ILE A 67 -12.91 -2.13 6.56
N LYS A 68 -13.95 -1.30 6.47
CA LYS A 68 -14.12 -0.04 7.19
C LYS A 68 -15.13 -0.26 8.30
N VAL A 69 -14.70 -0.14 9.55
CA VAL A 69 -15.60 -0.17 10.72
C VAL A 69 -15.61 1.22 11.34
N GLU A 70 -16.77 1.87 11.30
CA GLU A 70 -16.97 3.13 12.02
C GLU A 70 -17.30 2.85 13.48
N THR A 71 -16.55 3.47 14.38
CA THR A 71 -16.80 3.41 15.81
C THR A 71 -17.01 4.82 16.33
N PHE A 72 -17.92 4.95 17.30
CA PHE A 72 -18.27 6.25 17.87
C PHE A 72 -17.08 6.98 18.54
N LEU A 73 -16.12 6.23 19.09
CA LEU A 73 -14.97 6.77 19.83
C LEU A 73 -13.66 6.79 19.03
N GLU A 74 -13.43 5.83 18.13
CA GLU A 74 -12.14 5.68 17.42
C GLU A 74 -12.22 6.12 15.94
N GLY A 75 -13.39 6.56 15.47
CA GLY A 75 -13.61 6.92 14.07
C GLY A 75 -13.60 5.71 13.14
N VAL A 76 -13.13 5.90 11.89
CA VAL A 76 -13.07 4.85 10.86
C VAL A 76 -11.82 3.98 11.07
N LYS A 77 -12.04 2.75 11.51
CA LYS A 77 -11.00 1.71 11.59
C LYS A 77 -10.93 0.94 10.27
N ARG A 78 -9.74 0.92 9.67
CA ARG A 78 -9.45 0.15 8.45
C ARG A 78 -8.66 -1.11 8.77
N SER A 79 -9.10 -2.25 8.24
CA SER A 79 -8.42 -3.54 8.39
C SER A 79 -8.61 -4.45 7.19
N ARG A 80 -7.72 -5.45 7.06
CA ARG A 80 -7.90 -6.56 6.11
C ARG A 80 -9.16 -7.36 6.45
N GLY A 81 -9.93 -7.68 5.43
CA GLY A 81 -11.01 -8.65 5.45
C GLY A 81 -10.57 -9.98 4.86
N GLU A 82 -11.51 -10.63 4.18
CA GLU A 82 -11.28 -11.91 3.52
C GLU A 82 -10.26 -11.81 2.38
N GLU A 83 -9.54 -12.90 2.16
CA GLU A 83 -8.71 -13.09 0.98
C GLU A 83 -9.63 -13.30 -0.22
N ILE A 84 -9.41 -12.53 -1.28
CA ILE A 84 -10.21 -12.59 -2.51
C ILE A 84 -9.40 -13.06 -3.71
N TYR A 85 -8.08 -13.04 -3.61
CA TYR A 85 -7.19 -13.46 -4.68
C TYR A 85 -5.85 -13.90 -4.11
N TYR A 86 -5.35 -15.03 -4.62
CA TYR A 86 -4.01 -15.51 -4.37
C TYR A 86 -3.45 -16.14 -5.64
N ARG A 87 -2.21 -15.79 -5.98
CA ARG A 87 -1.48 -16.38 -7.10
C ARG A 87 -0.05 -16.63 -6.71
N GLU A 88 0.44 -17.83 -6.95
CA GLU A 88 1.82 -18.22 -6.69
C GLU A 88 2.63 -18.43 -7.97
N GLY A 89 3.96 -18.40 -7.82
CA GLY A 89 4.88 -18.76 -8.90
C GLY A 89 4.89 -17.78 -10.06
N ILE A 90 4.60 -16.50 -9.82
CA ILE A 90 4.63 -15.46 -10.84
C ILE A 90 6.10 -15.21 -11.23
N GLU A 91 6.44 -15.43 -12.49
CA GLU A 91 7.83 -15.33 -12.99
C GLU A 91 8.28 -13.89 -13.23
N THR A 92 7.34 -12.98 -13.46
CA THR A 92 7.59 -11.57 -13.73
C THR A 92 7.33 -10.69 -12.50
N ASN A 93 7.86 -9.47 -12.49
CA ASN A 93 7.62 -8.49 -11.42
C ASN A 93 6.30 -7.70 -11.59
N ALA A 94 5.36 -8.28 -12.31
CA ALA A 94 4.06 -7.72 -12.61
C ALA A 94 3.03 -8.83 -12.77
N HIS A 95 1.78 -8.56 -12.36
CA HIS A 95 0.67 -9.49 -12.49
C HIS A 95 -0.67 -8.77 -12.62
N LYS A 96 -1.41 -9.06 -13.70
CA LYS A 96 -2.79 -8.57 -13.85
C LYS A 96 -3.73 -9.51 -13.10
N ILE A 97 -4.52 -8.96 -12.18
CA ILE A 97 -5.49 -9.78 -11.45
C ILE A 97 -6.53 -10.39 -12.39
N GLU A 98 -6.87 -11.65 -12.15
CA GLU A 98 -7.72 -12.47 -13.04
C GLU A 98 -9.21 -12.37 -12.68
N ILE A 99 -9.55 -11.64 -11.62
CA ILE A 99 -10.91 -11.35 -11.18
C ILE A 99 -11.26 -9.88 -11.40
N HIS A 100 -12.55 -9.55 -11.44
CA HIS A 100 -13.02 -8.16 -11.40
C HIS A 100 -13.24 -7.74 -9.96
N LEU A 101 -12.55 -6.68 -9.54
CA LEU A 101 -12.81 -6.01 -8.27
C LEU A 101 -14.10 -5.17 -8.37
N GLU A 102 -14.68 -4.84 -7.23
CA GLU A 102 -15.81 -3.92 -7.16
C GLU A 102 -15.30 -2.48 -7.17
N MET A 103 -16.03 -1.58 -7.84
CA MET A 103 -15.73 -0.14 -7.86
C MET A 103 -16.00 0.50 -6.49
N GLY A 104 -15.25 1.56 -6.15
CA GLY A 104 -15.41 2.30 -4.90
C GLY A 104 -15.07 1.52 -3.63
N LYS A 105 -14.26 0.45 -3.73
CA LYS A 105 -13.85 -0.38 -2.59
C LYS A 105 -12.36 -0.29 -2.31
N GLU A 106 -12.02 -0.32 -1.02
CA GLU A 106 -10.63 -0.46 -0.57
C GLU A 106 -10.20 -1.93 -0.63
N TYR A 107 -8.95 -2.13 -1.01
CA TYR A 107 -8.30 -3.43 -1.09
C TYR A 107 -6.92 -3.37 -0.45
N TYR A 108 -6.52 -4.48 0.16
CA TYR A 108 -5.15 -4.68 0.61
C TYR A 108 -4.46 -5.69 -0.27
N TRP A 109 -3.19 -5.49 -0.54
CA TRP A 109 -2.39 -6.46 -1.27
C TRP A 109 -0.98 -6.57 -0.72
N SER A 110 -0.32 -7.67 -1.04
CA SER A 110 1.07 -7.90 -0.69
C SER A 110 1.71 -8.88 -1.66
N VAL A 111 3.02 -8.78 -1.83
CA VAL A 111 3.83 -9.67 -2.65
C VAL A 111 4.99 -10.21 -1.82
N ARG A 112 5.36 -11.47 -2.03
CA ARG A 112 6.54 -12.09 -1.43
C ARG A 112 7.36 -12.81 -2.51
N THR A 113 8.62 -13.04 -2.22
CA THR A 113 9.48 -13.90 -3.07
C THR A 113 9.29 -15.36 -2.72
N ARG A 114 9.53 -16.23 -3.71
CA ARG A 114 9.54 -17.68 -3.60
C ARG A 114 10.75 -18.25 -4.34
N LYS A 115 11.42 -19.22 -3.73
CA LYS A 115 12.49 -20.01 -4.35
C LYS A 115 12.32 -21.48 -3.98
N GLY A 116 11.75 -22.26 -4.89
CA GLY A 116 11.26 -23.61 -4.60
C GLY A 116 10.18 -23.57 -3.52
N GLU A 117 10.38 -24.33 -2.44
CA GLU A 117 9.45 -24.39 -1.29
C GLU A 117 9.65 -23.26 -0.28
N THR A 118 10.72 -22.47 -0.40
CA THR A 118 11.03 -21.38 0.53
C THR A 118 10.37 -20.09 0.08
N VAL A 119 9.62 -19.45 0.98
CA VAL A 119 8.98 -18.15 0.75
C VAL A 119 9.47 -17.10 1.74
N SER A 120 9.56 -15.85 1.31
CA SER A 120 9.85 -14.73 2.22
C SER A 120 8.63 -14.32 3.03
N THR A 121 8.81 -13.39 3.97
CA THR A 121 7.69 -12.65 4.54
C THR A 121 6.96 -11.87 3.44
N TRP A 122 5.67 -11.65 3.67
CA TRP A 122 4.85 -10.75 2.86
C TRP A 122 5.40 -9.33 2.90
N GLY A 123 5.45 -8.68 1.73
CA GLY A 123 5.80 -7.28 1.60
C GLY A 123 4.88 -6.39 2.42
N SER A 124 5.46 -5.47 3.17
CA SER A 124 4.73 -4.51 3.99
C SER A 124 5.45 -3.16 4.02
N TYR A 125 4.84 -2.18 4.68
CA TYR A 125 5.48 -0.90 4.93
C TYR A 125 5.08 -0.30 6.27
N ASP A 126 6.01 0.50 6.80
CA ASP A 126 5.74 1.46 7.85
C ASP A 126 5.51 2.84 7.22
N TYR A 127 4.60 3.62 7.80
CA TYR A 127 4.35 4.99 7.37
C TYR A 127 4.33 5.92 8.58
N THR A 128 5.07 7.02 8.49
CA THR A 128 5.06 8.08 9.49
C THR A 128 4.59 9.38 8.86
N LEU A 129 3.50 9.95 9.40
CA LEU A 129 3.02 11.29 9.07
C LEU A 129 3.48 12.25 10.15
N PHE A 130 4.26 13.26 9.78
CA PHE A 130 4.63 14.36 10.67
C PHE A 130 3.60 15.49 10.58
N LEU A 131 3.13 15.96 11.73
CA LEU A 131 2.16 17.05 11.90
C LEU A 131 2.82 18.13 12.77
N GLY A 132 3.85 18.78 12.23
CA GLY A 132 4.72 19.68 13.00
C GLY A 132 5.49 18.96 14.11
N THR A 133 5.07 19.12 15.37
CA THR A 133 5.73 18.51 16.55
C THR A 133 5.16 17.15 16.95
N ALA A 134 4.02 16.75 16.37
CA ALA A 134 3.43 15.44 16.58
C ALA A 134 3.65 14.54 15.35
N TYR A 135 3.48 13.24 15.52
CA TYR A 135 3.45 12.31 14.39
C TYR A 135 2.43 11.20 14.61
N VAL A 136 1.96 10.64 13.51
CA VAL A 136 1.15 9.41 13.48
C VAL A 136 1.97 8.34 12.78
N LYS A 137 2.03 7.14 13.36
CA LYS A 137 2.80 6.04 12.80
C LYS A 137 1.96 4.79 12.59
N PHE A 138 2.11 4.20 11.42
CA PHE A 138 1.54 2.92 11.04
C PHE A 138 2.68 1.91 10.87
N TRP A 139 2.44 0.69 11.33
CA TRP A 139 3.46 -0.35 11.36
C TRP A 139 3.02 -1.58 10.58
N ASN A 140 3.95 -2.17 9.85
CA ASN A 140 3.85 -3.46 9.18
C ASN A 140 2.53 -3.64 8.40
N ARG A 141 2.14 -2.62 7.64
CA ARG A 141 0.90 -2.63 6.88
C ARG A 141 1.12 -3.32 5.53
N PRO A 142 0.21 -4.19 5.09
CA PRO A 142 0.09 -4.51 3.67
C PRO A 142 -0.18 -3.23 2.87
N TYR A 143 0.09 -3.29 1.57
CA TYR A 143 -0.19 -2.19 0.66
C TYR A 143 -1.70 -2.00 0.50
N ILE A 144 -2.16 -0.76 0.34
CA ILE A 144 -3.58 -0.42 0.28
C ILE A 144 -3.86 0.47 -0.95
N PHE A 145 -4.97 0.20 -1.62
CA PHE A 145 -5.51 1.04 -2.71
C PHE A 145 -7.04 1.03 -2.66
N GLU A 146 -7.67 1.97 -3.36
CA GLU A 146 -9.11 2.03 -3.60
C GLU A 146 -9.37 2.00 -5.11
N THR A 147 -10.42 1.31 -5.54
CA THR A 147 -10.91 1.39 -6.92
C THR A 147 -11.78 2.64 -7.10
N HIS A 148 -11.64 3.34 -8.22
CA HIS A 148 -12.42 4.56 -8.49
C HIS A 148 -13.93 4.29 -8.47
N LYS A 149 -14.73 5.30 -8.12
CA LYS A 149 -16.19 5.21 -8.03
C LYS A 149 -16.89 5.34 -9.37
#